data_AF-A0A0T5ZMG2-F1
#
_entry.id   AF-A0A0T5ZMG2-F1
#
_cell.length_a   1.000
_cell.length_b   1.000
_cell.length_c   1.000
_cell.angle_alpha   90.00
_cell.angle_beta   90.00
_cell.angle_gamma   90.00
#
_symmetry.space_group_name_H-M   'P 1'
#
loop_
_entity.id
_entity.type
_entity.pdbx_description
1 polymer ?
#
loop_
_entity_poly.entity_id
_entity_poly.type
_entity_poly.pdbx_seq_one_letter_code
_entity_poly.pdbx_strand_id
1 'polypeptide(L)' 'MNVARKLVMVLVVPAVMLALFAVNIVAAGGPNGKTTICHLASSRYHQITISNSALPAHFRHGDVALDAYGDCP' A
#
# COMPACT_ATOMS: atom_id res chain seq x y z
N MET A 1 -9.40 40.60 -0.23
CA MET A 1 -9.26 39.19 0.20
C MET A 1 -9.52 39.13 1.71
N ASN A 2 -10.60 38.50 2.16
CA ASN A 2 -10.93 38.45 3.59
C ASN A 2 -9.88 37.64 4.35
N VAL A 3 -9.39 38.17 5.47
CA VAL A 3 -8.34 37.55 6.31
C VAL A 3 -8.69 36.11 6.67
N ALA A 4 -9.98 35.83 6.94
CA ALA A 4 -10.49 34.48 7.16
C ALA A 4 -10.25 33.52 5.99
N ARG A 5 -10.41 33.99 4.74
CA ARG A 5 -10.19 33.18 3.53
C ARG A 5 -8.71 32.88 3.31
N LYS A 6 -7.82 33.81 3.70
CA LYS A 6 -6.36 33.59 3.71
C LYS A 6 -5.94 32.56 4.78
N LEU A 7 -6.48 32.68 5.99
CA LEU A 7 -6.18 31.74 7.08
C LEU A 7 -6.64 30.32 6.77
N VAL A 8 -7.84 30.16 6.19
CA VAL A 8 -8.33 28.85 5.73
C VAL A 8 -7.41 28.25 4.67
N MET A 9 -6.98 29.04 3.69
CA MET A 9 -6.14 28.51 2.61
C MET A 9 -4.71 28.14 3.06
N VAL A 10 -4.16 28.84 4.06
CA VAL A 10 -2.79 28.62 4.55
C VAL A 10 -2.72 27.54 5.62
N LEU A 11 -3.74 27.38 6.46
CA LEU A 11 -3.69 26.43 7.58
C LEU A 11 -4.50 25.16 7.31
N VAL A 12 -5.72 25.28 6.76
CA VAL A 12 -6.64 24.14 6.65
C VAL A 12 -6.30 23.30 5.43
N VAL A 13 -6.05 23.91 4.27
CA VAL A 13 -5.77 23.16 3.03
C VAL A 13 -4.51 22.29 3.14
N PRO A 14 -3.36 22.78 3.65
CA PRO A 14 -2.17 21.94 3.79
C PRO A 14 -2.34 20.85 4.85
N ALA A 15 -3.04 21.12 5.96
CA ALA A 15 -3.32 20.13 6.99
C ALA A 15 -4.23 19.01 6.48
N VAL A 16 -5.27 19.34 5.71
CA VAL A 16 -6.14 18.37 5.06
C VAL A 16 -5.36 17.52 4.04
N MET A 17 -4.50 18.14 3.23
CA MET A 17 -3.63 17.40 2.31
C MET A 17 -2.67 16.45 3.02
N LEU A 18 -2.02 16.90 4.11
CA LEU A 18 -1.14 16.04 4.91
C LEU A 18 -1.90 14.85 5.51
N ALA A 19 -3.10 15.10 6.04
CA ALA A 19 -3.94 14.05 6.62
C ALA A 19 -4.32 13.01 5.57
N LEU A 20 -4.74 13.43 4.38
CA LEU A 20 -5.09 12.53 3.28
C LEU A 20 -3.89 11.66 2.85
N PHE A 21 -2.69 12.23 2.74
CA PHE A 21 -1.49 11.45 2.41
C PHE A 21 -1.11 10.45 3.50
N ALA A 22 -1.18 10.84 4.77
CA ALA A 22 -0.83 9.97 5.89
C ALA A 22 -1.75 8.75 6.01
N VAL A 23 -3.05 8.92 5.73
CA VAL A 23 -4.04 7.83 5.79
C VAL A 23 -3.72 6.72 4.77
N ASN A 24 -3.29 7.09 3.56
CA ASN A 24 -2.96 6.13 2.50
C ASN A 24 -1.74 5.26 2.83
N ILE A 25 -0.71 5.83 3.48
CA ILE A 25 0.49 5.07 3.86
C ILE A 25 0.18 4.03 4.94
N VAL A 26 -0.67 4.39 5.91
CA VAL A 26 -1.07 3.48 7.00
C VAL A 26 -1.94 2.33 6.50
N ALA A 27 -2.90 2.60 5.60
CA ALA A 27 -3.77 1.56 5.05
C ALA A 27 -3.00 0.50 4.24
N ALA A 28 -1.89 0.88 3.58
CA ALA A 28 -1.03 -0.04 2.85
C ALA A 28 -0.03 -0.81 3.75
N GLY A 29 -0.08 -0.61 5.07
CA GLY A 29 0.82 -1.24 6.05
C GLY A 29 2.24 -0.67 6.08
N GLY A 30 2.61 0.23 5.16
CA GLY A 30 3.95 0.80 5.07
C GLY A 30 5.08 -0.24 4.94
N PRO A 31 6.34 0.13 5.25
CA PRO A 31 7.49 -0.77 5.16
C PRO A 31 7.45 -1.99 6.10
N ASN A 32 6.73 -1.88 7.21
CA ASN A 32 6.56 -2.94 8.22
C ASN A 32 5.28 -3.76 8.00
N GLY A 33 4.50 -3.43 6.97
CA GLY A 33 3.27 -4.12 6.62
C GLY A 33 3.56 -5.52 6.09
N LYS A 34 2.51 -6.33 6.03
CA LYS A 34 2.58 -7.63 5.39
C LYS A 34 1.52 -7.73 4.32
N THR A 35 1.85 -8.43 3.24
CA THR A 35 0.96 -8.66 2.11
C THR A 35 0.93 -10.15 1.81
N THR A 36 -0.26 -10.67 1.55
CA THR A 36 -0.46 -12.03 1.06
C THR A 36 -0.31 -12.04 -0.45
N ILE A 37 0.53 -12.94 -0.96
CA ILE A 37 0.80 -13.12 -2.40
C ILE A 37 0.76 -14.60 -2.76
N CYS A 38 0.73 -14.89 -4.05
CA CYS A 38 0.89 -16.22 -4.61
C CYS A 38 2.37 -16.48 -4.90
N HIS A 39 2.98 -17.35 -4.09
CA HIS A 39 4.37 -17.74 -4.22
C HIS A 39 4.53 -18.93 -5.17
N LEU A 40 5.39 -18.77 -6.17
CA LEU A 40 5.74 -19.85 -7.09
C LEU A 40 6.81 -20.74 -6.44
N ALA A 41 6.39 -21.87 -5.88
CA ALA A 41 7.33 -22.92 -5.46
C ALA A 41 7.30 -24.10 -6.42
N SER A 42 8.47 -24.41 -6.99
CA SER A 42 8.67 -25.42 -8.02
C SER A 42 7.81 -25.15 -9.26
N SER A 43 6.58 -25.66 -9.29
CA SER A 43 5.67 -25.56 -10.43
C SER A 43 4.23 -25.25 -10.01
N ARG A 44 4.01 -24.77 -8.77
CA ARG A 44 2.69 -24.50 -8.22
C ARG A 44 2.70 -23.20 -7.42
N TYR A 45 1.59 -22.47 -7.49
CA TYR A 45 1.35 -21.30 -6.66
C TYR A 45 0.73 -21.72 -5.32
N HIS A 46 1.15 -21.06 -4.25
CA HIS A 46 0.54 -21.18 -2.93
C HIS A 46 0.58 -19.84 -2.21
N GLN A 47 -0.41 -19.58 -1.36
CA GLN A 47 -0.48 -18.31 -0.64
C GLN A 47 0.56 -18.26 0.47
N ILE A 48 1.30 -17.16 0.54
CA ILE A 48 2.17 -16.82 1.67
C ILE A 48 1.93 -15.37 2.09
N THR A 49 2.13 -15.07 3.37
CA THR A 49 2.08 -13.69 3.89
C THR A 49 3.49 -13.26 4.26
N ILE A 50 4.02 -12.28 3.53
CA ILE A 50 5.40 -11.80 3.69
C ILE A 50 5.46 -10.32 4.06
N SER A 51 6.62 -9.88 4.53
CA SER A 51 6.89 -8.45 4.72
C SER A 51 6.80 -7.69 3.40
N ASN A 52 6.21 -6.50 3.42
CA ASN A 52 6.17 -5.59 2.28
C ASN A 52 7.58 -5.26 1.75
N SER A 53 8.59 -5.26 2.64
CA SER A 53 9.99 -5.06 2.25
C SER A 53 10.55 -6.16 1.32
N ALA A 54 9.94 -7.34 1.30
CA ALA A 54 10.38 -8.47 0.47
C ALA A 54 9.62 -8.57 -0.86
N LEU A 55 8.48 -7.88 -1.02
CA LEU A 55 7.66 -7.91 -2.23
C LEU A 55 8.45 -7.67 -3.53
N PRO A 56 9.36 -6.67 -3.62
CA PRO A 56 10.10 -6.44 -4.87
C PRO A 56 10.97 -7.64 -5.29
N ALA A 57 11.52 -8.37 -4.32
CA ALA A 57 12.33 -9.56 -4.60
C ALA A 57 11.43 -10.73 -5.03
N HIS A 58 10.32 -10.96 -4.33
CA HIS A 58 9.37 -12.02 -4.64
C HIS A 58 8.77 -11.86 -6.05
N PHE A 59 8.28 -10.67 -6.41
CA PHE A 59 7.75 -10.43 -7.76
C PHE A 59 8.81 -10.59 -8.86
N ARG A 60 10.08 -10.27 -8.57
CA ARG A 60 11.19 -10.52 -9.52
C ARG A 60 11.50 -12.01 -9.69
N HIS A 61 11.10 -12.85 -8.75
CA HIS A 61 11.29 -14.30 -8.80
C HIS A 61 10.03 -15.08 -9.24
N GLY A 62 9.01 -14.39 -9.77
CA GLY A 62 7.85 -15.03 -10.41
C GLY A 62 6.61 -15.20 -9.53
N ASP A 63 6.64 -14.65 -8.31
CA ASP A 63 5.44 -14.54 -7.49
C ASP A 63 4.47 -13.52 -8.09
N VAL A 64 3.19 -13.66 -7.76
CA VAL A 64 2.11 -12.81 -8.30
C VAL A 64 1.16 -12.39 -7.19
N ALA A 65 0.39 -11.32 -7.45
CA ALA A 65 -0.69 -10.91 -6.56
C ALA A 65 -1.83 -11.94 -6.60
N LEU A 66 -2.65 -11.95 -5.54
CA LEU A 66 -3.95 -12.63 -5.54
C LEU A 66 -4.82 -12.03 -6.65
N ASP A 67 -5.72 -12.85 -7.20
CA ASP A 67 -6.73 -12.35 -8.13
C ASP A 67 -7.84 -11.54 -7.43
N ALA A 68 -8.89 -11.18 -8.17
CA ALA A 68 -10.02 -10.41 -7.62
C ALA A 68 -10.86 -11.17 -6.58
N TYR A 69 -10.72 -12.49 -6.50
CA TYR A 69 -11.43 -13.37 -5.58
C TYR A 69 -10.57 -13.80 -4.38
N GLY A 70 -9.27 -13.47 -4.40
CA GLY A 70 -8.34 -13.86 -3.34
C GLY A 70 -7.68 -15.21 -3.59
N ASP A 71 -7.68 -15.69 -4.83
CA ASP A 71 -7.15 -16.98 -5.24
C ASP A 71 -5.82 -16.86 -5.99
N CYS A 72 -5.08 -17.97 -6.01
CA CYS A 72 -3.87 -18.11 -6.82
C CYS A 72 -4.17 -18.73 -8.19
N PRO A 73 -3.38 -18.40 -9.22
CA PRO A 73 -3.49 -19.03 -10.54
C PRO A 73 -3.32 -20.55 -10.51
#